data_AF-A0A2S4W951-F1
#
_entry.id   AF-A0A2S4W951-F1
#
_cell.length_a   1.000
_cell.length_b   1.000
_cell.length_c   1.000
_cell.angle_alpha   90.00
_cell.angle_beta   90.00
_cell.angle_gamma   90.00
#
_symmetry.space_group_name_H-M   'P 1'
#
loop_
_entity.id
_entity.type
_entity.pdbx_description
1 polymer ?
#
loop_
_entity_poly.entity_id
_entity_poly.type
_entity_poly.pdbx_seq_one_letter_code
_entity_poly.pdbx_strand_id
1 'polypeptide(L)'
;MRSIGIHEDLIQIIQKGYDESLIQCRLGDNLSEPFTRKIGTRQGCPLSPLLFIIFFNDILESITEGIKVPGLKEPVKGLLFADDTLIFADNKRQIESICKRLDKYCSKWHFALGYEKCGVVEYNPKLGAVLEHPTFQLAKGQIKSMDTYKYLGCFIPNKLEPKEEYVMENEHSKLLARKAENCMHASSALLHDQWIHLLAKTRIIQTYIMAAGTYGAEWIGMNQKRTRRIQSVIDRASRLAYGKKDNNQTLNTLLLSLELGILLSQSTVLSKGSDCGTKGKIYGPSLKT
;
A
#
# COMPACT_ATOMS: atom_id res chain seq x y z
N MET A 1 14.49 17.83 13.73
CA MET A 1 13.57 18.85 14.29
C MET A 1 14.21 20.22 14.33
N ARG A 2 15.24 20.47 15.15
CA ARG A 2 15.97 21.77 15.16
C ARG A 2 16.50 22.17 13.77
N SER A 3 17.07 21.22 13.04
CA SER A 3 17.56 21.40 11.66
C SER A 3 16.48 21.82 10.64
N ILE A 4 15.21 21.57 10.94
CA ILE A 4 14.07 21.87 10.06
C ILE A 4 13.41 23.20 10.50
N GLY A 5 13.99 23.91 11.46
CA GLY A 5 13.50 25.22 11.92
C GLY A 5 12.33 25.17 12.91
N ILE A 6 12.09 24.01 13.56
CA ILE A 6 11.08 23.92 14.62
C ILE A 6 11.57 24.68 15.86
N HIS A 7 10.72 25.56 16.40
CA HIS A 7 11.04 26.38 17.58
C HIS A 7 11.36 25.52 18.81
N GLU A 8 12.33 25.97 19.61
CA GLU A 8 12.85 25.21 20.75
C GLU A 8 11.76 24.89 21.79
N ASP A 9 10.84 25.82 22.06
CA ASP A 9 9.73 25.61 23.00
C ASP A 9 8.86 24.41 22.61
N LEU A 10 8.54 24.27 21.32
CA LEU A 10 7.75 23.13 20.84
C LEU A 10 8.54 21.83 20.98
N ILE A 11 9.85 21.86 20.71
CA ILE A 11 10.73 20.69 20.89
C ILE A 11 10.75 20.28 22.36
N GLN A 12 10.86 21.22 23.30
CA GLN A 12 10.84 20.94 24.73
C GLN A 12 9.49 20.36 25.18
N ILE A 13 8.37 20.87 24.68
CA ILE A 13 7.03 20.31 24.97
C ILE A 13 6.96 18.86 24.48
N ILE A 14 7.43 18.59 23.25
CA ILE A 14 7.44 17.23 22.70
C ILE A 14 8.34 16.31 23.53
N GLN A 15 9.55 16.77 23.88
CA GLN A 15 10.49 15.99 24.71
C GLN A 15 9.87 15.64 26.05
N LYS A 16 9.38 16.65 26.81
CA LYS A 16 8.69 16.43 28.09
C LYS A 16 7.51 15.48 27.98
N GLY A 17 6.79 15.51 26.85
CA GLY A 17 5.69 14.58 26.61
C GLY A 17 6.15 13.13 26.47
N TYR A 18 7.33 12.88 25.90
CA TYR A 18 7.86 11.54 25.64
C TYR A 18 8.82 11.04 26.73
N ASP A 19 9.44 11.95 27.48
CA ASP A 19 10.32 11.66 28.61
C ASP A 19 9.57 10.91 29.71
N GLU A 20 10.23 9.91 30.30
CA GLU A 20 9.74 9.09 31.42
C GLU A 20 8.32 8.52 31.25
N SER A 21 7.84 8.40 30.00
CA SER A 21 6.53 7.84 29.71
C SER A 21 6.46 6.39 30.19
N LEU A 22 5.68 6.19 31.25
CA LEU A 22 5.34 4.88 31.79
C LEU A 22 4.29 4.21 30.90
N ILE A 23 4.49 2.91 30.65
CA ILE A 23 3.56 2.05 29.93
C ILE A 23 3.21 0.87 30.81
N GLN A 24 1.96 0.42 30.71
CA GLN A 24 1.49 -0.83 31.29
C GLN A 24 0.79 -1.64 30.20
N CYS A 25 0.96 -2.95 30.24
CA CYS A 25 0.24 -3.88 29.38
C CYS A 25 -1.00 -4.37 30.12
N ARG A 26 -2.16 -4.36 29.47
CA ARG A 26 -3.41 -4.91 30.00
C ARG A 26 -3.71 -6.26 29.34
N LEU A 27 -3.97 -7.29 30.14
CA LEU A 27 -4.47 -8.58 29.69
C LEU A 27 -5.76 -8.92 30.45
N GLY A 28 -6.91 -8.70 29.80
CA GLY A 28 -8.22 -8.74 30.47
C GLY A 28 -8.31 -7.66 31.54
N ASP A 29 -8.54 -8.08 32.78
CA ASP A 29 -8.62 -7.19 33.95
C ASP A 29 -7.27 -6.98 34.66
N ASN A 30 -6.22 -7.71 34.26
CA ASN A 30 -4.90 -7.61 34.87
C ASN A 30 -4.02 -6.57 34.15
N LEU A 31 -3.29 -5.77 34.94
CA LEU A 31 -2.28 -4.83 34.46
C LEU A 31 -0.88 -5.32 34.84
N SER A 32 0.09 -5.12 33.96
CA SER A 32 1.50 -5.31 34.29
C SER A 32 1.99 -4.22 35.24
N GLU A 33 3.12 -4.47 35.91
CA GLU A 33 3.88 -3.39 36.54
C GLU A 33 4.24 -2.30 35.50
N PRO A 34 4.23 -1.00 35.89
CA PRO A 34 4.66 0.08 35.01
C PRO A 34 6.13 -0.06 34.62
N PHE A 35 6.43 0.17 33.36
CA PHE A 35 7.80 0.26 32.87
C PHE A 35 7.98 1.47 31.96
N THR A 36 9.17 2.09 32.02
CA THR A 36 9.49 3.27 31.22
C THR A 36 9.85 2.88 29.79
N ARG A 37 9.27 3.54 28.79
CA ARG A 37 9.72 3.42 27.40
C ARG A 37 10.89 4.36 27.13
N LYS A 38 12.07 3.80 26.86
CA LYS A 38 13.30 4.58 26.58
C LYS A 38 13.50 4.91 25.10
N ILE A 39 13.02 4.05 24.19
CA ILE A 39 13.24 4.17 22.75
C ILE A 39 11.90 4.01 22.03
N GLY A 40 11.71 4.79 20.96
CA GLY A 40 10.57 4.70 20.06
C GLY A 40 9.40 5.60 20.43
N THR A 41 8.45 5.70 19.49
CA THR A 41 7.27 6.53 19.62
C THR A 41 6.12 5.78 20.31
N ARG A 42 5.12 6.50 20.83
CA ARG A 42 3.92 5.90 21.46
C ARG A 42 2.96 5.41 20.39
N GLN A 43 2.64 4.13 20.34
CA GLN A 43 1.53 3.64 19.52
C GLN A 43 0.21 4.26 20.01
N GLY A 44 -0.64 4.70 19.08
CA GLY A 44 -1.88 5.41 19.40
C GLY A 44 -1.75 6.90 19.72
N CYS A 45 -0.52 7.43 19.88
CA CYS A 45 -0.33 8.88 20.02
C CYS A 45 -0.45 9.58 18.64
N PRO A 46 -1.30 10.60 18.49
CA PRO A 46 -1.48 11.31 17.21
C PRO A 46 -0.20 11.95 16.66
N LEU A 47 0.75 12.32 17.54
CA LEU A 47 2.01 12.96 17.14
C LEU A 47 3.08 11.95 16.68
N SER A 48 2.98 10.69 17.14
CA SER A 48 4.00 9.67 16.86
C SER A 48 4.25 9.41 15.37
N PRO A 49 3.23 9.32 14.48
CA PRO A 49 3.45 9.14 13.06
C PRO A 49 4.26 10.29 12.44
N LEU A 50 3.95 11.54 12.81
CA LEU A 50 4.66 12.71 12.30
C LEU A 50 6.14 12.71 12.75
N LEU A 51 6.40 12.39 14.03
CA LEU A 51 7.77 12.29 14.53
C LEU A 51 8.55 11.19 13.84
N PHE A 52 7.92 10.06 13.53
CA PHE A 52 8.54 8.99 12.77
C PHE A 52 8.90 9.45 11.35
N ILE A 53 7.98 10.13 10.65
CA ILE A 53 8.24 10.70 9.32
C ILE A 53 9.42 11.67 9.38
N ILE A 54 9.43 12.61 10.33
CA ILE A 54 10.52 13.58 10.49
C ILE A 54 11.86 12.90 10.76
N PHE A 55 11.86 11.82 11.54
CA PHE A 55 13.07 11.06 11.86
C PHE A 55 13.60 10.24 10.68
N PHE A 56 12.73 9.75 9.80
CA PHE A 56 13.10 8.83 8.72
C PHE A 56 13.30 9.52 7.36
N ASN A 57 12.88 10.77 7.22
CA ASN A 57 12.79 11.49 5.95
C ASN A 57 14.15 11.62 5.20
N ASP A 58 15.27 11.66 5.90
CA ASP A 58 16.61 11.86 5.31
C ASP A 58 17.28 10.55 4.82
N ILE A 59 16.61 9.39 4.94
CA ILE A 59 17.19 8.12 4.50
C ILE A 59 17.57 8.12 3.01
N LEU A 60 16.73 8.70 2.14
CA LEU A 60 17.00 8.80 0.71
C LEU A 60 18.05 9.87 0.37
N GLU A 61 18.37 10.79 1.29
CA GLU A 61 19.47 11.74 1.10
C GLU A 61 20.82 11.02 1.21
N SER A 62 20.90 9.96 2.03
CA SER A 62 22.10 9.14 2.15
C SER A 62 22.38 8.29 0.89
N ILE A 63 21.35 8.08 0.07
CA ILE A 63 21.37 7.33 -1.19
C ILE A 63 21.64 8.30 -2.35
N THR A 64 22.59 7.92 -3.20
CA THR A 64 23.00 8.71 -4.38
C THR A 64 22.47 8.12 -5.69
N GLU A 65 22.07 6.86 -5.64
CA GLU A 65 21.61 6.02 -6.72
C GLU A 65 20.09 6.18 -6.93
N GLY A 66 19.63 6.00 -8.16
CA GLY A 66 18.22 6.11 -8.52
C GLY A 66 18.00 5.89 -10.01
N ILE A 67 16.74 5.78 -10.41
CA ILE A 67 16.35 5.52 -11.80
C ILE A 67 15.87 6.78 -12.50
N LYS A 68 16.14 6.91 -13.80
CA LYS A 68 15.57 8.01 -14.60
C LYS A 68 14.14 7.68 -15.00
N VAL A 69 13.22 8.55 -14.64
CA VAL A 69 11.81 8.44 -15.02
C VAL A 69 11.49 9.51 -16.06
N PRO A 70 10.95 9.15 -17.24
CA PRO A 70 10.52 10.14 -18.24
C PRO A 70 9.57 11.18 -17.64
N GLY A 71 9.86 12.46 -17.88
CA GLY A 71 9.07 13.58 -17.38
C GLY A 71 9.54 14.16 -16.02
N LEU A 72 10.45 13.48 -15.31
CA LEU A 72 11.09 14.02 -14.11
C LEU A 72 12.49 14.56 -14.43
N LYS A 73 12.86 15.69 -13.81
CA LYS A 73 14.18 16.32 -14.01
C LYS A 73 15.29 15.55 -13.31
N GLU A 74 14.98 14.99 -12.14
CA GLU A 74 15.94 14.30 -11.29
C GLU A 74 15.64 12.80 -11.24
N PRO A 75 16.67 11.95 -11.08
CA PRO A 75 16.48 10.52 -10.85
C PRO A 75 15.66 10.25 -9.59
N VAL A 76 14.74 9.30 -9.67
CA VAL A 76 13.94 8.85 -8.54
C VAL A 76 14.73 7.80 -7.77
N LYS A 77 15.09 8.13 -6.53
CA LYS A 77 15.87 7.24 -5.65
C LYS A 77 15.03 6.14 -5.02
N GLY A 78 13.77 6.43 -4.71
CA GLY A 78 12.90 5.52 -3.97
C GLY A 78 11.56 6.13 -3.60
N LEU A 79 10.75 5.34 -2.91
CA LEU A 79 9.45 5.70 -2.34
C LEU A 79 9.46 5.38 -0.85
N LEU A 80 9.05 6.35 -0.03
CA LEU A 80 8.93 6.18 1.42
C LEU A 80 7.46 6.12 1.80
N PHE A 81 7.05 5.02 2.42
CA PHE A 81 5.72 4.89 3.03
C PHE A 81 5.85 4.35 4.44
N ALA A 82 5.91 5.24 5.43
CA ALA A 82 6.24 4.88 6.80
C ALA A 82 7.50 3.98 6.85
N ASP A 83 7.40 2.77 7.40
CA ASP A 83 8.49 1.78 7.45
C ASP A 83 8.69 1.00 6.14
N ASP A 84 7.69 0.98 5.25
CA ASP A 84 7.77 0.38 3.93
C ASP A 84 8.54 1.28 2.95
N THR A 85 9.83 1.00 2.81
CA THR A 85 10.75 1.74 1.93
C THR A 85 11.09 0.96 0.68
N LEU A 86 10.91 1.58 -0.48
CA LEU A 86 11.33 1.05 -1.77
C LEU A 86 12.47 1.91 -2.31
N ILE A 87 13.59 1.30 -2.71
CA ILE A 87 14.76 1.99 -3.26
C ILE A 87 15.06 1.41 -4.63
N PHE A 88 15.33 2.28 -5.59
CA PHE A 88 15.62 1.89 -6.97
C PHE A 88 17.12 1.86 -7.24
N ALA A 89 17.54 0.92 -8.08
CA ALA A 89 18.92 0.76 -8.53
C ALA A 89 18.94 0.27 -9.98
N ASP A 90 19.86 0.78 -10.79
CA ASP A 90 20.02 0.39 -12.20
C ASP A 90 20.82 -0.92 -12.37
N ASN A 91 21.65 -1.27 -11.39
CA ASN A 91 22.54 -2.44 -11.49
C ASN A 91 22.96 -2.97 -10.12
N LYS A 92 23.50 -4.20 -10.11
CA LYS A 92 23.94 -4.89 -8.87
C LYS A 92 24.96 -4.09 -8.04
N ARG A 93 25.87 -3.36 -8.68
CA ARG A 93 26.88 -2.55 -7.96
C ARG A 93 26.22 -1.41 -7.17
N GLN A 94 25.19 -0.79 -7.74
CA GLN A 94 24.41 0.23 -7.04
C GLN A 94 23.66 -0.37 -5.83
N ILE A 95 23.10 -1.58 -5.95
CA ILE A 95 22.46 -2.28 -4.82
C ILE A 95 23.45 -2.48 -3.67
N GLU A 96 24.65 -2.97 -3.95
CA GLU A 96 25.69 -3.16 -2.93
C GLU A 96 26.12 -1.83 -2.28
N SER A 97 26.22 -0.75 -3.06
CA SER A 97 26.48 0.60 -2.54
C SER A 97 25.35 1.09 -1.62
N ILE A 98 24.09 0.91 -2.04
CA ILE A 98 22.89 1.23 -1.26
C ILE A 98 22.91 0.46 0.07
N CYS A 99 23.16 -0.86 0.06
CA CYS A 99 23.23 -1.68 1.26
C CYS A 99 24.27 -1.13 2.27
N LYS A 100 25.48 -0.77 1.81
CA LYS A 100 26.51 -0.18 2.66
C LYS A 100 26.10 1.18 3.26
N ARG A 101 25.42 2.01 2.47
CA ARG A 101 24.91 3.32 2.92
C ARG A 101 23.79 3.15 3.94
N LEU A 102 22.88 2.20 3.71
CA LEU A 102 21.83 1.84 4.64
C LEU A 102 22.40 1.32 5.96
N ASP A 103 23.44 0.49 5.94
CA ASP A 103 24.10 0.03 7.18
C ASP A 103 24.71 1.19 7.98
N LYS A 104 25.37 2.14 7.29
CA LYS A 104 25.90 3.34 7.92
C LYS A 104 24.79 4.20 8.53
N TYR A 105 23.69 4.38 7.80
CA TYR A 105 22.52 5.11 8.26
C TYR A 105 21.87 4.44 9.48
N CYS A 106 21.66 3.12 9.40
CA CYS A 106 21.09 2.31 10.49
C CYS A 106 21.99 2.35 11.74
N SER A 107 23.31 2.34 11.55
CA SER A 107 24.26 2.46 12.65
C SER A 107 24.24 3.85 13.30
N LYS A 108 24.15 4.91 12.49
CA LYS A 108 24.08 6.30 12.96
C LYS A 108 22.81 6.56 13.78
N TRP A 109 21.68 6.04 13.31
CA TRP A 109 20.36 6.32 13.90
C TRP A 109 19.83 5.20 14.79
N HIS A 110 20.64 4.17 15.05
CA HIS A 110 20.26 2.97 15.79
C HIS A 110 18.97 2.31 15.28
N PHE A 111 18.78 2.31 13.95
CA PHE A 111 17.64 1.69 13.28
C PHE A 111 17.92 0.20 13.02
N ALA A 112 16.89 -0.65 13.17
CA ALA A 112 16.99 -2.07 12.90
C ALA A 112 16.16 -2.42 11.66
N LEU A 113 16.79 -3.04 10.67
CA LEU A 113 16.09 -3.53 9.48
C LEU A 113 15.45 -4.89 9.77
N GLY A 114 14.20 -5.05 9.36
CA GLY A 114 13.53 -6.35 9.35
C GLY A 114 14.00 -7.19 8.17
N TYR A 115 15.23 -7.72 8.22
CA TYR A 115 15.88 -8.42 7.09
C TYR A 115 15.00 -9.50 6.44
N GLU A 116 14.22 -10.24 7.22
CA GLU A 116 13.30 -11.28 6.71
C GLU A 116 12.17 -10.72 5.82
N LYS A 117 11.78 -9.46 6.04
CA LYS A 117 10.76 -8.76 5.26
C LYS A 117 11.36 -7.96 4.09
N CYS A 118 12.67 -7.75 4.08
CA CYS A 118 13.36 -7.06 3.00
C CYS A 118 13.65 -8.03 1.85
N GLY A 119 13.52 -7.55 0.61
CA GLY A 119 13.83 -8.34 -0.57
C GLY A 119 14.30 -7.45 -1.71
N VAL A 120 15.17 -7.98 -2.56
CA VAL A 120 15.56 -7.36 -3.82
C VAL A 120 14.80 -8.03 -4.95
N VAL A 121 14.15 -7.24 -5.81
CA VAL A 121 13.53 -7.74 -7.04
C VAL A 121 14.28 -7.16 -8.22
N GLU A 122 14.90 -8.02 -9.01
CA GLU A 122 15.52 -7.63 -10.27
C GLU A 122 14.47 -7.66 -11.38
N TYR A 123 14.31 -6.55 -12.09
CA TYR A 123 13.29 -6.45 -13.14
C TYR A 123 13.86 -6.82 -14.50
N ASN A 124 13.20 -7.75 -15.20
CA ASN A 124 13.59 -8.32 -16.49
C ASN A 124 15.05 -8.83 -16.53
N PRO A 125 15.40 -9.84 -15.71
CA PRO A 125 16.74 -10.42 -15.75
C PRO A 125 17.04 -11.02 -17.13
N LYS A 126 18.27 -10.83 -17.61
CA LYS A 126 18.72 -11.44 -18.88
C LYS A 126 18.63 -12.96 -18.79
N LEU A 127 18.14 -13.59 -19.86
CA LEU A 127 18.00 -15.05 -19.97
C LEU A 127 19.36 -15.73 -19.65
N GLY A 128 19.42 -16.49 -18.55
CA GLY A 128 20.64 -17.18 -18.09
C GLY A 128 21.18 -16.75 -16.72
N ALA A 129 20.76 -15.61 -16.17
CA ALA A 129 21.18 -15.15 -14.83
C ALA A 129 20.33 -15.74 -13.66
N VAL A 130 19.36 -16.59 -13.98
CA VAL A 130 18.28 -17.04 -13.06
C VAL A 130 18.74 -18.10 -12.06
N LEU A 131 19.96 -18.65 -12.16
CA LEU A 131 20.34 -19.84 -11.39
C LEU A 131 20.82 -19.57 -9.95
N GLU A 132 21.14 -18.33 -9.58
CA GLU A 132 21.50 -18.00 -8.20
C GLU A 132 20.84 -16.67 -7.80
N HIS A 133 19.87 -16.69 -6.88
CA HIS A 133 19.37 -15.47 -6.26
C HIS A 133 20.50 -14.84 -5.44
N PRO A 134 21.12 -13.73 -5.89
CA PRO A 134 22.21 -13.14 -5.14
C PRO A 134 21.68 -12.69 -3.78
N THR A 135 22.45 -13.02 -2.74
CA THR A 135 22.20 -12.53 -1.39
C THR A 135 23.11 -11.34 -1.15
N PHE A 136 22.52 -10.24 -0.68
CA PHE A 136 23.25 -9.01 -0.36
C PHE A 136 23.50 -8.97 1.14
N GLN A 137 24.78 -8.97 1.52
CA GLN A 137 25.16 -8.94 2.93
C GLN A 137 25.15 -7.50 3.47
N LEU A 138 24.50 -7.35 4.63
CA LEU A 138 24.51 -6.16 5.46
C LEU A 138 25.18 -6.50 6.81
N ALA A 139 25.58 -5.49 7.56
CA ALA A 139 26.38 -5.65 8.79
C ALA A 139 25.76 -6.58 9.84
N LYS A 140 24.42 -6.64 9.93
CA LYS A 140 23.69 -7.47 10.91
C LYS A 140 22.76 -8.52 10.29
N GLY A 141 22.73 -8.66 8.96
CA GLY A 141 21.78 -9.54 8.30
C GLY A 141 21.97 -9.63 6.80
N GLN A 142 21.08 -10.37 6.13
CA GLN A 142 21.19 -10.66 4.70
C GLN A 142 19.85 -10.39 4.01
N ILE A 143 19.89 -9.76 2.83
CA ILE A 143 18.70 -9.53 2.00
C ILE A 143 18.78 -10.45 0.79
N LYS A 144 17.73 -11.25 0.59
CA LYS A 144 17.65 -12.20 -0.52
C LYS A 144 17.04 -11.55 -1.75
N SER A 145 17.54 -11.93 -2.93
CA SER A 145 16.82 -11.67 -4.17
C SER A 145 15.60 -12.58 -4.27
N MET A 146 14.49 -12.06 -4.80
CA MET A 146 13.21 -12.74 -4.89
C MET A 146 12.57 -12.52 -6.26
N ASP A 147 11.83 -13.51 -6.76
CA ASP A 147 11.09 -13.41 -8.02
C ASP A 147 9.86 -12.52 -7.92
N THR A 148 9.27 -12.38 -6.74
CA THR A 148 8.08 -11.57 -6.53
C THR A 148 8.10 -10.98 -5.13
N TYR A 149 7.75 -9.71 -5.02
CA TYR A 149 7.67 -8.99 -3.75
C TYR A 149 6.31 -8.30 -3.59
N LYS A 150 5.84 -8.17 -2.36
CA LYS A 150 4.57 -7.50 -2.05
C LYS A 150 4.85 -6.14 -1.42
N TYR A 151 4.55 -5.07 -2.15
CA TYR A 151 4.70 -3.69 -1.70
C TYR A 151 3.33 -3.01 -1.59
N LEU A 152 2.97 -2.49 -0.40
CA LEU A 152 1.68 -1.83 -0.12
C LEU A 152 0.43 -2.63 -0.53
N GLY A 153 0.53 -3.96 -0.60
CA GLY A 153 -0.55 -4.84 -1.04
C GLY A 153 -0.58 -5.14 -2.55
N CYS A 154 0.29 -4.53 -3.33
CA CYS A 154 0.52 -4.86 -4.74
C CYS A 154 1.69 -5.85 -4.85
N PHE A 155 1.52 -6.89 -5.66
CA PHE A 155 2.64 -7.76 -6.01
C PHE A 155 3.47 -7.08 -7.11
N ILE A 156 4.77 -7.32 -7.11
CA ILE A 156 5.74 -6.83 -8.10
C ILE A 156 6.58 -8.04 -8.51
N PRO A 157 6.46 -8.55 -9.75
CA PRO A 157 7.21 -9.70 -10.21
C PRO A 157 8.55 -9.24 -10.81
N ASN A 158 9.46 -10.18 -10.99
CA ASN A 158 10.72 -9.96 -11.69
C ASN A 158 10.57 -9.96 -13.21
N LYS A 159 9.51 -10.54 -13.77
CA LYS A 159 9.30 -10.68 -15.22
C LYS A 159 7.95 -10.11 -15.64
N LEU A 160 7.96 -9.39 -16.77
CA LEU A 160 6.75 -9.14 -17.55
C LEU A 160 6.53 -10.35 -18.47
N GLU A 161 5.56 -11.20 -18.15
CA GLU A 161 5.23 -12.31 -19.05
C GLU A 161 4.61 -11.79 -20.35
N PRO A 162 5.12 -12.16 -21.54
CA PRO A 162 4.58 -11.67 -22.81
C PRO A 162 3.20 -12.25 -23.20
N LYS A 163 2.77 -13.34 -22.53
CA LYS A 163 1.62 -14.15 -22.96
C LYS A 163 0.26 -13.60 -22.49
N GLU A 164 0.23 -12.84 -21.40
CA GLU A 164 -0.97 -12.16 -20.93
C GLU A 164 -0.66 -10.68 -20.67
N GLU A 165 -1.38 -9.79 -21.36
CA GLU A 165 -1.32 -8.37 -21.09
C GLU A 165 -1.82 -8.14 -19.64
N TYR A 166 -0.99 -7.49 -18.79
CA TYR A 166 -1.36 -7.03 -17.45
C TYR A 166 -1.62 -8.12 -16.38
N VAL A 167 -0.74 -9.13 -16.30
CA VAL A 167 -0.78 -10.19 -15.25
C VAL A 167 -0.86 -9.59 -13.84
N MET A 168 -0.11 -8.53 -13.57
CA MET A 168 0.00 -7.95 -12.24
C MET A 168 -1.26 -7.24 -11.78
N GLU A 169 -1.87 -6.51 -12.70
CA GLU A 169 -3.15 -5.85 -12.52
C GLU A 169 -4.27 -6.86 -12.33
N ASN A 170 -4.20 -8.00 -13.03
CA ASN A 170 -5.14 -9.10 -12.89
C ASN A 170 -5.03 -9.81 -11.54
N GLU A 171 -3.82 -10.11 -11.07
CA GLU A 171 -3.60 -10.70 -9.74
C GLU A 171 -4.01 -9.73 -8.63
N HIS A 172 -3.66 -8.45 -8.77
CA HIS A 172 -4.11 -7.43 -7.81
C HIS A 172 -5.64 -7.31 -7.80
N SER A 173 -6.31 -7.34 -8.95
CA SER A 173 -7.77 -7.38 -9.05
C SER A 173 -8.38 -8.60 -8.33
N LYS A 174 -7.78 -9.80 -8.45
CA LYS A 174 -8.23 -10.99 -7.71
C LYS A 174 -8.11 -10.78 -6.20
N LEU A 175 -6.98 -10.23 -5.74
CA LEU A 175 -6.74 -9.94 -4.34
C LEU A 175 -7.77 -8.95 -3.79
N LEU A 176 -8.04 -7.86 -4.50
CA LEU A 176 -9.03 -6.86 -4.09
C LEU A 176 -10.45 -7.42 -4.09
N ALA A 177 -10.82 -8.22 -5.09
CA ALA A 177 -12.11 -8.91 -5.12
C ALA A 177 -12.27 -9.83 -3.90
N ARG A 178 -11.23 -10.58 -3.52
CA ARG A 178 -11.26 -11.44 -2.32
C ARG A 178 -11.38 -10.64 -1.02
N LYS A 179 -10.70 -9.49 -0.91
CA LYS A 179 -10.84 -8.58 0.24
C LYS A 179 -12.26 -8.02 0.32
N ALA A 180 -12.80 -7.54 -0.79
CA ALA A 180 -14.18 -7.05 -0.87
C ALA A 180 -15.18 -8.16 -0.51
N GLU A 181 -14.94 -9.39 -0.96
CA GLU A 181 -15.78 -10.54 -0.64
C GLU A 181 -15.75 -10.88 0.86
N ASN A 182 -14.57 -10.86 1.49
CA ASN A 182 -14.46 -11.03 2.95
C ASN A 182 -15.23 -9.93 3.70
N CYS A 183 -15.14 -8.67 3.25
CA CYS A 183 -15.90 -7.56 3.83
C CYS A 183 -17.41 -7.76 3.64
N MET A 184 -17.84 -8.20 2.44
CA MET A 184 -19.24 -8.53 2.16
C MET A 184 -19.75 -9.63 3.09
N HIS A 185 -19.00 -10.73 3.25
CA HIS A 185 -19.35 -11.83 4.14
C HIS A 185 -19.43 -11.39 5.61
N ALA A 186 -18.47 -10.58 6.07
CA ALA A 186 -18.51 -10.00 7.42
C ALA A 186 -19.73 -9.10 7.64
N SER A 187 -20.18 -8.38 6.61
CA SER A 187 -21.38 -7.55 6.65
C SER A 187 -22.68 -8.29 6.31
N SER A 188 -22.62 -9.61 6.06
CA SER A 188 -23.76 -10.37 5.51
C SER A 188 -25.00 -10.30 6.38
N ALA A 189 -24.86 -10.36 7.71
CA ALA A 189 -25.99 -10.24 8.64
C ALA A 189 -26.76 -8.93 8.45
N LEU A 190 -26.04 -7.81 8.27
CA LEU A 190 -26.62 -6.49 8.07
C LEU A 190 -27.24 -6.34 6.67
N LEU A 191 -26.66 -6.98 5.66
CA LEU A 191 -27.19 -6.94 4.30
C LEU A 191 -28.50 -7.73 4.18
N HIS A 192 -28.61 -8.86 4.88
CA HIS A 192 -29.81 -9.72 4.87
C HIS A 192 -30.96 -9.19 5.75
N ASP A 193 -30.65 -8.36 6.74
CA ASP A 193 -31.65 -7.85 7.68
C ASP A 193 -32.74 -7.03 6.97
N GLN A 194 -34.00 -7.45 7.07
CA GLN A 194 -35.13 -6.78 6.42
C GLN A 194 -35.53 -5.47 7.10
N TRP A 195 -35.14 -5.27 8.37
CA TRP A 195 -35.48 -4.09 9.16
C TRP A 195 -34.54 -2.92 8.90
N ILE A 196 -33.36 -3.19 8.34
CA ILE A 196 -32.39 -2.15 8.00
C ILE A 196 -32.79 -1.47 6.68
N HIS A 197 -32.90 -0.15 6.72
CA HIS A 197 -33.23 0.65 5.54
C HIS A 197 -32.20 0.46 4.42
N LEU A 198 -32.67 0.37 3.17
CA LEU A 198 -31.84 0.11 2.00
C LEU A 198 -30.68 1.11 1.87
N LEU A 199 -30.91 2.40 2.16
CA LEU A 199 -29.85 3.42 2.14
C LEU A 199 -28.71 3.12 3.12
N ALA A 200 -28.99 2.57 4.30
CA ALA A 200 -27.96 2.21 5.27
C ALA A 200 -27.11 1.04 4.74
N LYS A 201 -27.76 0.04 4.11
CA LYS A 201 -27.06 -1.07 3.44
C LYS A 201 -26.20 -0.60 2.29
N THR A 202 -26.71 0.32 1.48
CA THR A 202 -25.97 0.98 0.41
C THR A 202 -24.74 1.70 0.95
N ARG A 203 -24.84 2.39 2.08
CA ARG A 203 -23.69 3.03 2.72
C ARG A 203 -22.65 2.01 3.16
N ILE A 204 -23.05 0.89 3.75
CA ILE A 204 -22.12 -0.22 4.08
C ILE A 204 -21.40 -0.72 2.83
N ILE A 205 -22.12 -0.88 1.71
CA ILE A 205 -21.51 -1.29 0.44
C ILE A 205 -20.48 -0.25 -0.03
N GLN A 206 -20.80 1.04 0.01
CA GLN A 206 -19.91 2.11 -0.44
C GLN A 206 -18.68 2.30 0.47
N THR A 207 -18.88 2.37 1.79
CA THR A 207 -17.84 2.77 2.75
C THR A 207 -16.97 1.61 3.20
N TYR A 208 -17.46 0.38 3.15
CA TYR A 208 -16.72 -0.79 3.63
C TYR A 208 -16.33 -1.73 2.49
N ILE A 209 -17.30 -2.26 1.74
CA ILE A 209 -17.04 -3.27 0.70
C ILE A 209 -16.30 -2.66 -0.49
N MET A 210 -16.81 -1.55 -1.04
CA MET A 210 -16.21 -0.86 -2.17
C MET A 210 -14.88 -0.21 -1.76
N ALA A 211 -14.76 0.33 -0.54
CA ALA A 211 -13.49 0.85 -0.05
C ALA A 211 -12.40 -0.22 -0.04
N ALA A 212 -12.70 -1.44 0.45
CA ALA A 212 -11.76 -2.56 0.43
C ALA A 212 -11.43 -3.03 -0.99
N GLY A 213 -12.42 -3.07 -1.88
CA GLY A 213 -12.26 -3.49 -3.27
C GLY A 213 -11.59 -2.47 -4.19
N THR A 214 -11.48 -1.21 -3.77
CA THR A 214 -10.91 -0.11 -4.59
C THR A 214 -9.61 0.45 -4.04
N TYR A 215 -9.06 -0.13 -2.97
CA TYR A 215 -7.76 0.27 -2.43
C TYR A 215 -6.63 -0.13 -3.40
N GLY A 216 -5.82 0.82 -3.87
CA GLY A 216 -4.74 0.55 -4.83
C GLY A 216 -5.25 0.24 -6.25
N ALA A 217 -6.52 0.51 -6.54
CA ALA A 217 -7.12 0.18 -7.83
C ALA A 217 -6.60 1.08 -8.98
N GLU A 218 -5.88 2.15 -8.66
CA GLU A 218 -5.05 2.93 -9.60
C GLU A 218 -4.05 2.02 -10.33
N TRP A 219 -3.52 1.00 -9.63
CA TRP A 219 -2.62 0.00 -10.20
C TRP A 219 -3.29 -0.86 -11.27
N ILE A 220 -4.60 -1.12 -11.13
CA ILE A 220 -5.37 -1.94 -12.08
C ILE A 220 -5.63 -1.16 -13.37
N GLY A 221 -5.57 0.17 -13.33
CA GLY A 221 -5.90 1.06 -14.44
C GLY A 221 -7.36 0.94 -14.90
N MET A 222 -7.79 1.88 -15.76
CA MET A 222 -9.15 1.88 -16.31
C MET A 222 -9.33 0.78 -17.38
N ASN A 223 -9.67 -0.43 -16.95
CA ASN A 223 -10.06 -1.51 -17.87
C ASN A 223 -11.20 -2.34 -17.32
N GLN A 224 -12.28 -2.44 -18.08
CA GLN A 224 -13.48 -3.19 -17.72
C GLN A 224 -13.22 -4.67 -17.43
N LYS A 225 -12.35 -5.32 -18.21
CA LYS A 225 -12.02 -6.74 -17.99
C LYS A 225 -11.36 -6.94 -16.63
N ARG A 226 -10.52 -5.99 -16.22
CA ARG A 226 -9.74 -6.06 -14.97
C ARG A 226 -10.58 -5.68 -13.75
N THR A 227 -11.48 -4.71 -13.86
CA THR A 227 -12.35 -4.30 -12.73
C THR A 227 -13.59 -5.18 -12.55
N ARG A 228 -13.95 -6.01 -13.55
CA ARG A 228 -15.14 -6.88 -13.52
C ARG A 228 -15.24 -7.77 -12.28
N ARG A 229 -14.11 -8.27 -11.77
CA ARG A 229 -14.08 -9.15 -10.58
C ARG A 229 -14.55 -8.41 -9.33
N ILE A 230 -14.06 -7.18 -9.13
CA ILE A 230 -14.46 -6.32 -8.02
C ILE A 230 -15.93 -5.91 -8.19
N GLN A 231 -16.32 -5.52 -9.42
CA GLN A 231 -17.71 -5.17 -9.72
C GLN A 231 -18.68 -6.32 -9.40
N SER A 232 -18.32 -7.56 -9.74
CA SER A 232 -19.13 -8.74 -9.44
C SER A 232 -19.43 -8.88 -7.94
N VAL A 233 -18.46 -8.57 -7.08
CA VAL A 233 -18.67 -8.60 -5.62
C VAL A 233 -19.63 -7.49 -5.17
N ILE A 234 -19.45 -6.27 -5.69
CA ILE A 234 -20.34 -5.14 -5.40
C ILE A 234 -21.77 -5.44 -5.89
N ASP A 235 -21.89 -6.07 -7.06
CA ASP A 235 -23.16 -6.46 -7.66
C ASP A 235 -23.89 -7.53 -6.82
N ARG A 236 -23.14 -8.50 -6.29
CA ARG A 236 -23.66 -9.50 -5.35
C ARG A 236 -24.12 -8.83 -4.04
N ALA A 237 -23.30 -7.96 -3.46
CA ALA A 237 -23.64 -7.24 -2.23
C ALA A 237 -24.91 -6.39 -2.39
N SER A 238 -25.06 -5.73 -3.55
CA SER A 238 -26.23 -4.91 -3.86
C SER A 238 -27.51 -5.75 -4.02
N ARG A 239 -27.41 -6.96 -4.61
CA ARG A 239 -28.52 -7.92 -4.67
C ARG A 239 -28.95 -8.41 -3.29
N LEU A 240 -27.98 -8.70 -2.41
CA LEU A 240 -28.25 -9.09 -1.03
C LEU A 240 -28.94 -7.95 -0.26
N ALA A 241 -28.47 -6.72 -0.42
CA ALA A 241 -29.08 -5.54 0.22
C ALA A 241 -30.55 -5.34 -0.18
N TYR A 242 -30.87 -5.64 -1.44
CA TYR A 242 -32.24 -5.60 -1.98
C TYR A 242 -33.09 -6.84 -1.61
N GLY A 243 -32.53 -7.80 -0.87
CA GLY A 243 -33.24 -9.01 -0.42
C GLY A 243 -33.38 -10.10 -1.50
N LYS A 244 -32.54 -10.08 -2.54
CA LYS A 244 -32.46 -11.17 -3.53
C LYS A 244 -31.23 -12.05 -3.29
N LYS A 245 -31.29 -13.30 -3.76
CA LYS A 245 -30.15 -14.21 -3.78
C LYS A 245 -29.02 -13.61 -4.61
N ASP A 246 -27.78 -13.87 -4.22
CA ASP A 246 -26.56 -13.35 -4.85
C ASP A 246 -26.42 -13.72 -6.34
N ASN A 247 -26.94 -14.89 -6.73
CA ASN A 247 -26.89 -15.40 -8.10
C ASN A 247 -28.06 -14.93 -8.98
N ASN A 248 -28.99 -14.11 -8.46
CA ASN A 248 -30.15 -13.70 -9.22
C ASN A 248 -29.76 -12.72 -10.36
N GLN A 249 -30.13 -13.05 -11.60
CA GLN A 249 -29.86 -12.24 -12.80
C GLN A 249 -31.03 -11.34 -13.22
N THR A 250 -32.18 -11.43 -12.55
CA THR A 250 -33.38 -10.66 -12.93
C THR A 250 -33.27 -9.17 -12.58
N LEU A 251 -32.35 -8.79 -11.69
CA LEU A 251 -32.11 -7.40 -11.32
C LEU A 251 -31.04 -6.80 -12.23
N ASN A 252 -31.37 -5.67 -12.87
CA ASN A 252 -30.38 -4.86 -13.57
C ASN A 252 -29.52 -4.12 -12.54
N THR A 253 -28.33 -4.64 -12.28
CA THR A 253 -27.43 -4.09 -11.27
C THR A 253 -26.91 -2.69 -11.60
N LEU A 254 -26.84 -2.32 -12.88
CA LEU A 254 -26.45 -0.97 -13.30
C LEU A 254 -27.52 0.06 -12.92
N LEU A 255 -28.79 -0.29 -13.12
CA LEU A 255 -29.90 0.56 -12.71
C LEU A 255 -29.96 0.66 -11.18
N LEU A 256 -29.81 -0.47 -10.49
CA LEU A 256 -29.77 -0.52 -9.03
C LEU A 256 -28.61 0.32 -8.47
N SER A 257 -27.43 0.25 -9.09
CA SER A 257 -26.28 1.04 -8.66
C SER A 257 -26.48 2.53 -8.89
N LEU A 258 -27.17 2.92 -9.98
CA LEU A 258 -27.50 4.30 -10.28
C LEU A 258 -28.49 4.88 -9.26
N GLU A 259 -29.58 4.16 -8.99
CA GLU A 259 -30.62 4.55 -8.03
C GLU A 259 -30.08 4.63 -6.58
N LEU A 260 -29.15 3.74 -6.23
CA LEU A 260 -28.52 3.72 -4.91
C LEU A 260 -27.28 4.63 -4.84
N GLY A 261 -26.90 5.30 -5.92
CA GLY A 261 -25.68 6.12 -5.99
C GLY A 261 -24.38 5.34 -5.75
N ILE A 262 -24.38 4.03 -5.96
CA ILE A 262 -23.17 3.19 -5.91
C ILE A 262 -22.40 3.40 -7.22
N LEU A 263 -21.31 4.15 -7.15
CA LEU A 263 -20.44 4.37 -8.30
C LEU A 263 -19.87 3.05 -8.82
N LEU A 264 -19.88 2.88 -10.14
CA LEU A 264 -19.24 1.74 -10.79
C LEU A 264 -17.75 1.74 -10.46
N SER A 265 -17.20 0.56 -10.17
CA SER A 265 -15.78 0.38 -9.84
C SER A 265 -14.84 1.02 -10.88
N GLN A 266 -15.23 1.03 -12.15
CA GLN A 266 -14.49 1.71 -13.24
C GLN A 266 -14.46 3.23 -13.08
N SER A 267 -15.60 3.85 -12.78
CA SER A 267 -15.71 5.29 -12.52
C SER A 267 -14.95 5.69 -11.26
N THR A 268 -14.96 4.84 -10.24
CA THR A 268 -14.18 5.03 -9.02
C THR A 268 -12.68 4.94 -9.29
N VAL A 269 -12.23 3.95 -10.06
CA VAL A 269 -10.81 3.83 -10.50
C VAL A 269 -10.38 5.04 -11.33
N LEU A 270 -11.26 5.54 -12.21
CA LEU A 270 -11.04 6.75 -12.98
C LEU A 270 -10.86 7.99 -12.10
N SER A 271 -11.75 8.18 -11.12
CA SER A 271 -11.67 9.34 -10.22
C SER A 271 -10.35 9.35 -9.45
N LYS A 272 -9.94 8.20 -8.90
CA LYS A 272 -8.66 8.06 -8.19
C LYS A 272 -7.44 8.21 -9.11
N GLY A 273 -7.51 7.67 -10.33
CA GLY A 273 -6.45 7.81 -11.33
C GLY A 273 -6.29 9.25 -11.83
N SER A 274 -7.37 10.02 -11.90
CA SER A 274 -7.35 11.43 -12.33
C SER A 274 -6.72 12.34 -11.26
N ASP A 275 -6.94 12.05 -9.97
CA ASP A 275 -6.26 12.74 -8.87
C ASP A 275 -4.74 12.49 -8.87
N CYS A 276 -4.29 11.30 -9.28
CA CYS A 276 -2.87 11.02 -9.52
C CYS A 276 -2.34 11.66 -10.84
N GLY A 277 -3.18 11.73 -11.88
CA GLY A 277 -2.83 12.20 -13.22
C GLY A 277 -2.70 13.71 -13.38
N THR A 278 -3.23 14.52 -12.45
CA THR A 278 -3.02 15.98 -12.47
C THR A 278 -1.57 16.40 -12.19
N LYS A 279 -0.67 15.47 -11.84
CA LYS A 279 0.79 15.69 -11.78
C LYS A 279 1.62 14.95 -12.85
N GLY A 280 1.00 14.26 -13.80
CA GLY A 280 1.73 13.58 -14.86
C GLY A 280 0.84 13.33 -16.08
N LYS A 281 1.05 14.12 -17.15
CA LYS A 281 0.46 13.86 -18.47
C LYS A 281 0.92 12.48 -18.95
N ILE A 282 0.07 11.47 -18.79
CA ILE A 282 0.20 10.18 -19.46
C ILE A 282 -0.41 10.34 -20.85
N TYR A 283 0.43 10.13 -21.86
CA TYR A 283 0.13 10.30 -23.28
C TYR A 283 -1.03 9.42 -23.75
N GLY A 284 -1.91 10.01 -24.57
CA GLY A 284 -2.94 9.32 -25.35
C GLY A 284 -2.36 8.53 -26.53
N PRO A 285 -3.22 7.76 -27.23
CA PRO A 285 -2.83 6.60 -28.01
C PRO A 285 -2.13 6.97 -29.32
N SER A 286 -1.15 6.12 -29.69
CA SER A 286 -0.54 6.06 -31.01
C SER A 286 -1.62 5.81 -32.07
N LEU A 287 -1.95 6.86 -32.83
CA LEU A 287 -2.65 6.75 -34.09
C LEU A 287 -1.68 6.15 -35.10
N LYS A 288 -2.01 4.93 -35.52
CA LYS A 288 -1.42 4.28 -36.69
C LYS A 288 -1.60 5.17 -37.92
N THR A 289 -0.51 5.42 -38.63
CA THR A 289 -0.47 5.66 -40.07
C THR A 289 0.53 4.69 -40.66
#